data_AF-A0A478FVM8-F1
#
_entry.id   AF-A0A478FVM8-F1
#
_cell.length_a   1.000
_cell.length_b   1.000
_cell.length_c   1.000
_cell.angle_alpha   90.00
_cell.angle_beta   90.00
_cell.angle_gamma   90.00
#
_symmetry.space_group_name_H-M   'P 1'
#
loop_
_entity.id
_entity.type
_entity.pdbx_description
1 polymer ?
#
loop_
_entity_poly.entity_id
_entity_poly.type
_entity_poly.pdbx_seq_one_letter_code
_entity_poly.pdbx_strand_id
1 'polypeptide(L)'
;MPNKKYCEYGDLLITCTGENDWRIAESCTYLGSEKIIAGSDLFVLKHTQNPKYIAYALSTTNSKVQKRKLSSGSNVLTHISYASVKKIQIPLPPLETQKQMADLLDSFRTSVKELTINLKKELYLRKKQYEYYRDKLISDVIEKGWGEYRSLEEIATEIYRGSGVTNSQIGSGDYPCTTPGSISNAFSVWFDCCNFKINPSLIKNPKYFEYGTLLLVAASQVMRCIADCCAYLGKEKAIAGGNMFLLTHNQNP
;
A
#
# COMPACT_ATOMS: atom_id res chain seq x y z
N MET A 1 -10.03 12.15 41.50
CA MET A 1 -9.94 11.32 40.28
C MET A 1 -10.38 12.17 39.10
N PRO A 2 -9.71 12.12 37.93
CA PRO A 2 -10.25 12.80 36.76
C PRO A 2 -11.66 12.25 36.48
N ASN A 3 -12.60 13.16 36.20
CA ASN A 3 -14.00 12.81 36.04
C ASN A 3 -14.13 11.85 34.83
N LYS A 4 -14.66 10.64 35.07
CA LYS A 4 -14.76 9.63 34.00
C LYS A 4 -15.73 10.11 32.93
N LYS A 5 -15.28 10.15 31.67
CA LYS A 5 -16.13 10.44 30.51
C LYS A 5 -16.78 9.14 30.05
N TYR A 6 -18.09 9.03 30.17
CA TYR A 6 -18.83 7.87 29.67
C TYR A 6 -19.40 8.14 28.29
N CYS A 7 -19.45 7.11 27.46
CA CYS A 7 -20.03 7.11 26.12
C CYS A 7 -20.99 5.93 25.99
N GLU A 8 -22.17 6.20 25.45
CA GLU A 8 -23.29 5.26 25.28
C GLU A 8 -23.76 5.27 23.82
N TYR A 9 -24.65 4.34 23.45
CA TYR A 9 -25.16 4.22 22.08
C TYR A 9 -25.68 5.56 21.55
N GLY A 10 -25.21 5.93 20.35
CA GLY A 10 -25.59 7.17 19.67
C GLY A 10 -24.72 8.37 20.03
N ASP A 11 -23.91 8.31 21.10
CA ASP A 11 -22.98 9.39 21.42
C ASP A 11 -21.89 9.50 20.34
N LEU A 12 -21.44 10.74 20.11
CA LEU A 12 -20.38 11.03 19.16
C LEU A 12 -19.05 11.25 19.90
N LEU A 13 -18.02 10.52 19.50
CA LEU A 13 -16.64 10.67 19.94
C LEU A 13 -15.90 11.58 18.95
N ILE A 14 -15.17 12.57 19.45
CA ILE A 14 -14.36 13.49 18.63
C ILE A 14 -12.95 13.56 19.21
N THR A 15 -11.92 13.45 18.37
CA THR A 15 -10.52 13.59 18.79
C THR A 15 -10.15 15.05 19.08
N CYS A 16 -9.42 15.29 20.17
CA CYS A 16 -8.90 16.63 20.52
C CYS A 16 -7.63 16.99 19.74
N THR A 17 -6.87 15.97 19.35
CA THR A 17 -5.59 16.08 18.66
C THR A 17 -5.64 15.35 17.32
N GLY A 18 -4.83 15.82 16.39
CA GLY A 18 -4.58 15.17 15.11
C GLY A 18 -3.08 15.22 14.82
N GLU A 19 -2.59 14.20 14.11
CA GLU A 19 -1.22 14.14 13.62
C GLU A 19 -0.91 15.36 12.74
N ASN A 20 -1.91 15.79 11.96
CA ASN A 20 -1.83 16.92 11.04
C ASN A 20 -3.17 17.68 11.01
N ASP A 21 -3.16 18.88 10.41
CA ASP A 21 -4.32 19.76 10.29
C ASP A 21 -5.52 19.12 9.55
N TRP A 22 -5.28 18.24 8.58
CA TRP A 22 -6.33 17.57 7.81
C TRP A 22 -7.00 16.39 8.53
N ARG A 23 -6.43 15.90 9.65
CA ARG A 23 -6.99 14.83 10.51
C ARG A 23 -7.45 15.33 11.90
N ILE A 24 -7.60 16.64 12.06
CA ILE A 24 -8.05 17.21 13.35
C ILE A 24 -9.57 17.02 13.56
N ALA A 25 -9.98 16.76 14.81
CA ALA A 25 -11.38 16.50 15.17
C ALA A 25 -12.04 15.43 14.29
N GLU A 26 -11.33 14.31 14.07
CA GLU A 26 -11.96 13.12 13.53
C GLU A 26 -13.06 12.67 14.49
N SER A 27 -14.21 12.31 13.93
CA SER A 27 -15.40 12.01 14.71
C SER A 27 -15.99 10.67 14.33
N CYS A 28 -16.37 9.87 15.31
CA CYS A 28 -17.08 8.62 15.10
C CYS A 28 -18.25 8.49 16.08
N THR A 29 -19.33 7.88 15.61
CA THR A 29 -20.45 7.54 16.47
C THR A 29 -20.19 6.21 17.13
N TYR A 30 -20.48 6.12 18.43
CA TYR A 30 -20.54 4.84 19.13
C TYR A 30 -21.90 4.18 18.90
N LEU A 31 -21.90 3.02 18.25
CA LEU A 31 -23.10 2.22 17.97
C LEU A 31 -23.11 0.90 18.77
N GLY A 32 -22.27 0.77 19.80
CA GLY A 32 -22.25 -0.41 20.65
C GLY A 32 -23.35 -0.39 21.71
N SER A 33 -23.63 -1.56 22.29
CA SER A 33 -24.67 -1.75 23.31
C SER A 33 -24.21 -1.47 24.73
N GLU A 34 -22.90 -1.41 24.97
CA GLU A 34 -22.34 -1.27 26.31
C GLU A 34 -21.96 0.17 26.63
N LYS A 35 -22.00 0.51 27.92
CA LYS A 35 -21.49 1.79 28.40
C LYS A 35 -19.97 1.72 28.48
N ILE A 36 -19.27 2.56 27.72
CA ILE A 36 -17.81 2.60 27.69
C ILE A 36 -17.26 3.87 28.33
N ILE A 37 -15.98 3.83 28.70
CA ILE A 37 -15.24 5.01 29.16
C ILE A 37 -14.43 5.55 27.97
N ALA A 38 -14.60 6.84 27.66
CA ALA A 38 -13.82 7.52 26.64
C ALA A 38 -12.44 7.93 27.19
N GLY A 39 -11.41 7.80 26.36
CA GLY A 39 -10.04 8.23 26.68
C GLY A 39 -9.93 9.73 26.95
N SER A 40 -8.79 10.14 27.52
CA SER A 40 -8.51 11.54 27.91
C SER A 40 -8.71 12.52 26.76
N ASP A 41 -8.20 12.17 25.57
CA ASP A 41 -8.16 13.02 24.36
C ASP A 41 -9.37 12.85 23.45
N LEU A 42 -10.46 12.31 24.00
CA LEU A 42 -11.76 12.26 23.35
C LEU A 42 -12.74 13.22 24.00
N PHE A 43 -13.47 13.94 23.15
CA PHE A 43 -14.71 14.60 23.53
C PHE A 43 -15.88 13.65 23.27
N VAL A 44 -16.76 13.53 24.26
CA VAL A 44 -18.05 12.84 24.11
C VAL A 44 -19.12 13.91 23.92
N LEU A 45 -19.77 13.93 22.77
CA LEU A 45 -20.90 14.79 22.47
C LEU A 45 -22.18 13.96 22.55
N LYS A 46 -23.00 14.26 23.57
CA LYS A 46 -24.35 13.72 23.71
C LYS A 46 -25.33 14.55 22.89
N HIS A 47 -26.25 13.90 22.19
CA HIS A 47 -27.25 14.59 21.35
C HIS A 47 -28.53 13.76 21.18
N THR A 48 -29.59 14.41 20.69
CA THR A 48 -30.91 13.79 20.41
C THR A 48 -31.17 13.58 18.91
N GLN A 49 -30.17 13.83 18.07
CA GLN A 49 -30.27 13.75 16.61
C GLN A 49 -29.92 12.35 16.08
N ASN A 50 -30.12 12.10 14.77
CA ASN A 50 -29.69 10.85 14.17
C ASN A 50 -28.15 10.76 14.20
N PRO A 51 -27.60 9.74 14.88
CA PRO A 51 -26.17 9.70 15.15
C PRO A 51 -25.33 9.44 13.89
N LYS A 52 -25.81 8.59 12.98
CA LYS A 52 -25.16 8.32 11.69
C LYS A 52 -25.12 9.57 10.81
N TYR A 53 -26.22 10.32 10.77
CA TYR A 53 -26.28 11.59 10.03
C TYR A 53 -25.24 12.59 10.53
N ILE A 54 -25.14 12.80 11.85
CA ILE A 54 -24.14 13.72 12.43
C ILE A 54 -22.72 13.29 12.04
N ALA A 55 -22.41 11.99 12.11
CA ALA A 55 -21.10 11.48 11.70
C ALA A 55 -20.82 11.77 10.21
N TYR A 56 -21.80 11.58 9.33
CA TYR A 56 -21.66 11.92 7.90
C TYR A 56 -21.48 13.43 7.69
N ALA A 57 -22.30 14.25 8.33
CA ALA A 57 -22.24 15.71 8.23
C ALA A 57 -20.85 16.24 8.65
N LEU A 58 -20.32 15.77 9.79
CA LEU A 58 -19.00 16.15 10.30
C LEU A 58 -17.83 15.62 9.47
N SER A 59 -18.07 14.66 8.59
CA SER A 59 -17.08 14.09 7.68
C SER A 59 -17.00 14.82 6.33
N THR A 60 -17.92 15.77 6.07
CA THR A 60 -17.94 16.56 4.84
C THR A 60 -16.69 17.45 4.70
N THR A 61 -16.36 17.80 3.46
CA THR A 61 -15.25 18.73 3.16
C THR A 61 -15.44 20.07 3.87
N ASN A 62 -16.67 20.59 3.91
CA ASN A 62 -16.96 21.85 4.59
C ASN A 62 -16.68 21.75 6.09
N SER A 63 -17.14 20.69 6.77
CA SER A 63 -16.84 20.48 8.19
C SER A 63 -15.34 20.31 8.44
N LYS A 64 -14.60 19.63 7.57
CA LYS A 64 -13.13 19.53 7.66
C LYS A 64 -12.45 20.90 7.52
N VAL A 65 -12.93 21.77 6.64
CA VAL A 65 -12.43 23.15 6.52
C VAL A 65 -12.71 23.96 7.78
N GLN A 66 -13.91 23.86 8.35
CA GLN A 66 -14.25 24.52 9.62
C GLN A 66 -13.35 24.04 10.76
N LYS A 67 -13.18 22.72 10.91
CA LYS A 67 -12.32 22.09 11.93
C LYS A 67 -10.89 22.62 11.85
N ARG A 68 -10.32 22.72 10.64
CA ARG A 68 -9.00 23.31 10.40
C ARG A 68 -8.90 24.75 10.87
N LYS A 69 -9.83 25.61 10.47
CA LYS A 69 -9.85 27.04 10.86
C LYS A 69 -9.98 27.23 12.38
N LEU A 70 -10.65 26.31 13.06
CA LEU A 70 -10.90 26.35 14.49
C LEU A 70 -9.81 25.70 15.34
N SER A 71 -8.85 25.03 14.68
CA SER A 71 -7.71 24.37 15.31
C SER A 71 -6.53 25.31 15.50
N SER A 72 -5.61 24.94 16.38
CA SER A 72 -4.39 25.70 16.69
C SER A 72 -3.23 24.74 16.94
N GLY A 73 -2.01 25.15 16.65
CA GLY A 73 -0.81 24.32 16.79
C GLY A 73 0.07 24.37 15.55
N SER A 74 1.04 23.47 15.48
CA SER A 74 1.92 23.32 14.31
C SER A 74 1.40 22.22 13.37
N ASN A 75 2.02 22.10 12.19
CA ASN A 75 1.71 21.03 11.22
C ASN A 75 1.99 19.60 11.74
N VAL A 76 2.65 19.44 12.89
CA VAL A 76 3.06 18.16 13.49
C VAL A 76 2.21 17.79 14.70
N LEU A 77 1.60 18.78 15.37
CA LEU A 77 0.67 18.54 16.46
C LEU A 77 -0.39 19.65 16.43
N THR A 78 -1.52 19.32 15.84
CA THR A 78 -2.67 20.22 15.79
C THR A 78 -3.65 19.83 16.88
N HIS A 79 -4.14 20.82 17.62
CA HIS A 79 -5.10 20.64 18.70
C HIS A 79 -6.35 21.50 18.45
N ILE A 80 -7.50 21.01 18.88
CA ILE A 80 -8.75 21.76 18.84
C ILE A 80 -9.36 21.84 20.24
N SER A 81 -9.57 23.07 20.71
CA SER A 81 -10.14 23.30 22.03
C SER A 81 -11.61 22.88 22.10
N TYR A 82 -12.10 22.58 23.31
CA TYR A 82 -13.51 22.31 23.54
C TYR A 82 -14.41 23.49 23.11
N ALA A 83 -13.97 24.73 23.34
CA ALA A 83 -14.70 25.93 22.92
C ALA A 83 -14.76 26.05 21.39
N SER A 84 -13.72 25.61 20.68
CA SER A 84 -13.66 25.55 19.22
C SER A 84 -14.60 24.49 18.66
N VAL A 85 -14.63 23.28 19.24
CA VAL A 85 -15.53 22.19 18.78
C VAL A 85 -17.00 22.62 18.81
N LYS A 86 -17.42 23.36 19.84
CA LYS A 86 -18.80 23.89 19.94
C LYS A 86 -19.19 24.86 18.83
N LYS A 87 -18.22 25.44 18.12
CA LYS A 87 -18.45 26.40 17.03
C LYS A 87 -18.60 25.72 15.67
N ILE A 88 -18.36 24.41 15.57
CA ILE A 88 -18.51 23.67 14.31
C ILE A 88 -19.99 23.66 13.93
N GLN A 89 -20.29 24.12 12.72
CA GLN A 89 -21.65 24.17 12.19
C GLN A 89 -21.87 23.03 11.20
N ILE A 90 -23.03 22.39 11.31
CA ILE A 90 -23.51 21.37 10.38
C ILE A 90 -24.93 21.73 9.90
N PRO A 91 -25.31 21.37 8.66
CA PRO A 91 -26.70 21.42 8.26
C PRO A 91 -27.50 20.41 9.11
N LEU A 92 -28.70 20.80 9.55
CA LEU A 92 -29.53 19.96 10.40
C LEU A 92 -30.99 19.96 9.92
N PRO A 93 -31.37 19.03 9.02
CA PRO A 93 -32.76 18.87 8.59
C PRO A 93 -33.59 18.15 9.66
N PRO A 94 -34.92 18.01 9.50
CA PRO A 94 -35.75 17.21 10.40
C PRO A 94 -35.26 15.77 10.55
N LEU A 95 -35.55 15.13 11.70
CA LEU A 95 -35.08 13.78 12.04
C LEU A 95 -35.39 12.73 10.96
N GLU A 96 -36.57 12.82 10.35
CA GLU A 96 -36.97 11.89 9.29
C GLU A 96 -36.06 12.00 8.06
N THR A 97 -35.76 13.23 7.62
CA THR A 97 -34.82 13.49 6.53
C THR A 97 -33.40 13.05 6.90
N GLN A 98 -32.97 13.28 8.15
CA GLN A 98 -31.67 12.79 8.63
C GLN A 98 -31.56 11.28 8.51
N LYS A 99 -32.62 10.55 8.89
CA LYS A 99 -32.68 9.09 8.80
C LYS A 99 -32.58 8.61 7.35
N GLN A 100 -33.39 9.18 6.45
CA GLN A 100 -33.35 8.82 5.02
C GLN A 100 -31.96 9.05 4.41
N MET A 101 -31.33 10.19 4.70
CA MET A 101 -29.98 10.49 4.25
C MET A 101 -28.95 9.52 4.85
N ALA A 102 -29.06 9.23 6.14
CA ALA A 102 -28.15 8.29 6.82
C ALA A 102 -28.27 6.88 6.24
N ASP A 103 -29.49 6.38 6.02
CA ASP A 103 -29.75 5.04 5.48
C ASP A 103 -29.21 4.91 4.04
N LEU A 104 -29.41 5.95 3.21
CA LEU A 104 -28.86 6.01 1.86
C LEU A 104 -27.33 5.96 1.88
N LEU A 105 -26.67 6.81 2.68
CA LEU A 105 -25.21 6.84 2.78
C LEU A 105 -24.64 5.54 3.36
N ASP A 106 -25.34 4.93 4.32
CA ASP A 106 -24.94 3.65 4.91
C ASP A 106 -25.06 2.49 3.92
N SER A 107 -26.00 2.54 2.98
CA SER A 107 -26.10 1.56 1.88
C SER A 107 -24.86 1.58 0.98
N PHE A 108 -24.36 2.78 0.63
CA PHE A 108 -23.12 2.94 -0.13
C PHE A 108 -21.90 2.47 0.66
N ARG A 109 -21.80 2.86 1.93
CA ARG A 109 -20.72 2.44 2.83
C ARG A 109 -20.65 0.90 2.94
N THR A 110 -21.81 0.25 3.10
CA THR A 110 -21.92 -1.21 3.20
C THR A 110 -21.49 -1.87 1.90
N SER A 111 -21.98 -1.38 0.76
CA SER A 111 -21.59 -1.88 -0.57
C SER A 111 -20.08 -1.81 -0.81
N VAL A 112 -19.44 -0.66 -0.49
CA VAL A 112 -17.98 -0.50 -0.60
C VAL A 112 -17.23 -1.46 0.31
N LYS A 113 -17.70 -1.66 1.55
CA LYS A 113 -17.09 -2.58 2.50
C LYS A 113 -17.15 -4.03 1.99
N GLU A 114 -18.31 -4.46 1.51
CA GLU A 114 -18.51 -5.81 0.94
C GLU A 114 -17.65 -6.03 -0.29
N LEU A 115 -17.64 -5.08 -1.24
CA LEU A 115 -16.77 -5.13 -2.43
C LEU A 115 -15.29 -5.21 -2.05
N THR A 116 -14.86 -4.45 -1.05
CA THR A 116 -13.46 -4.48 -0.58
C THR A 116 -13.09 -5.84 0.00
N ILE A 117 -13.99 -6.46 0.77
CA ILE A 117 -13.77 -7.80 1.34
C ILE A 117 -13.72 -8.84 0.22
N ASN A 118 -14.68 -8.80 -0.70
CA ASN A 118 -14.77 -9.75 -1.81
C ASN A 118 -13.56 -9.64 -2.74
N LEU A 119 -13.12 -8.43 -3.08
CA LEU A 119 -11.95 -8.22 -3.94
C LEU A 119 -10.67 -8.74 -3.29
N LYS A 120 -10.48 -8.53 -1.98
CA LYS A 120 -9.34 -9.09 -1.25
C LYS A 120 -9.36 -10.62 -1.25
N LYS A 121 -10.54 -11.22 -1.07
CA LYS A 121 -10.72 -12.68 -1.11
C LYS A 121 -10.44 -13.24 -2.51
N GLU A 122 -10.98 -12.62 -3.55
CA GLU A 122 -10.74 -13.02 -4.95
C GLU A 122 -9.26 -12.93 -5.30
N LEU A 123 -8.59 -11.81 -4.96
CA LEU A 123 -7.16 -11.66 -5.19
C LEU A 123 -6.34 -12.76 -4.52
N TYR A 124 -6.69 -13.13 -3.28
CA TYR A 124 -6.03 -14.23 -2.57
C TYR A 124 -6.25 -15.58 -3.26
N LEU A 125 -7.49 -15.88 -3.68
CA LEU A 125 -7.82 -17.13 -4.38
C LEU A 125 -7.13 -17.19 -5.75
N ARG A 126 -7.06 -16.08 -6.49
CA ARG A 126 -6.35 -16.01 -7.77
C ARG A 126 -4.86 -16.23 -7.63
N LYS A 127 -4.23 -15.73 -6.57
CA LYS A 127 -2.81 -16.03 -6.27
C LYS A 127 -2.59 -17.51 -6.02
N LYS A 128 -3.43 -18.15 -5.20
CA LYS A 128 -3.37 -19.60 -4.97
C LYS A 128 -3.59 -20.42 -6.24
N GLN A 129 -4.57 -20.01 -7.06
CA GLN A 129 -4.86 -20.65 -8.33
C GLN A 129 -3.66 -20.56 -9.29
N TYR A 130 -3.04 -19.39 -9.39
CA TYR A 130 -1.82 -19.18 -10.17
C TYR A 130 -0.68 -20.07 -9.69
N GLU A 131 -0.38 -20.07 -8.38
CA GLU A 131 0.68 -20.89 -7.79
C GLU A 131 0.46 -22.38 -8.07
N TYR A 132 -0.77 -22.88 -7.88
CA TYR A 132 -1.12 -24.27 -8.18
C TYR A 132 -0.89 -24.63 -9.65
N TYR A 133 -1.37 -23.81 -10.59
CA TYR A 133 -1.19 -24.11 -12.01
C TYR A 133 0.25 -23.94 -12.47
N ARG A 134 0.98 -22.95 -11.95
CA ARG A 134 2.42 -22.80 -12.21
C ARG A 134 3.16 -24.07 -11.80
N ASP A 135 3.01 -24.49 -10.55
CA ASP A 135 3.75 -25.64 -10.02
C ASP A 135 3.33 -26.92 -10.75
N LYS A 136 2.04 -27.12 -10.98
CA LYS A 136 1.52 -28.27 -11.73
C LYS A 136 2.04 -28.31 -13.17
N LEU A 137 1.96 -27.21 -13.91
CA LEU A 137 2.38 -27.19 -15.32
C LEU A 137 3.88 -27.43 -15.46
N ILE A 138 4.68 -26.90 -14.53
CA ILE A 138 6.13 -27.13 -14.52
C ILE A 138 6.46 -28.57 -14.13
N SER A 139 5.80 -29.15 -13.12
CA SER A 139 5.96 -30.57 -12.77
C SER A 139 5.52 -31.51 -13.89
N ASP A 140 4.40 -31.19 -14.55
CA ASP A 140 3.86 -31.94 -15.69
C ASP A 140 4.89 -32.10 -16.83
N VAL A 141 5.85 -31.17 -16.99
CA VAL A 141 6.91 -31.27 -18.00
C VAL A 141 7.70 -32.57 -17.85
N ILE A 142 8.02 -32.95 -16.61
CA ILE A 142 8.75 -34.17 -16.31
C ILE A 142 7.79 -35.36 -16.23
N GLU A 143 6.69 -35.23 -15.50
CA GLU A 143 5.75 -36.34 -15.25
C GLU A 143 5.11 -36.88 -16.55
N LYS A 144 4.89 -36.02 -17.54
CA LYS A 144 4.31 -36.40 -18.84
C LYS A 144 5.36 -36.63 -19.93
N GLY A 145 6.65 -36.50 -19.61
CA GLY A 145 7.75 -36.67 -20.56
C GLY A 145 7.78 -35.61 -21.67
N TRP A 146 7.32 -34.38 -21.39
CA TRP A 146 7.43 -33.24 -22.32
C TRP A 146 8.83 -32.62 -22.33
N GLY A 147 9.64 -32.91 -21.32
CA GLY A 147 11.02 -32.44 -21.22
C GLY A 147 11.79 -33.18 -20.14
N GLU A 148 12.97 -32.66 -19.85
CA GLU A 148 13.93 -33.28 -18.94
C GLU A 148 14.66 -32.21 -18.12
N TYR A 149 15.24 -32.62 -17.00
CA TYR A 149 16.06 -31.71 -16.20
C TYR A 149 17.35 -31.36 -16.95
N ARG A 150 17.66 -30.06 -16.91
CA ARG A 150 18.92 -29.48 -17.37
C ARG A 150 19.40 -28.46 -16.34
N SER A 151 20.69 -28.41 -16.15
CA SER A 151 21.36 -27.41 -15.33
C SER A 151 21.38 -26.05 -16.04
N LEU A 152 21.48 -24.98 -15.26
CA LEU A 152 21.62 -23.63 -15.83
C LEU A 152 22.90 -23.48 -16.66
N GLU A 153 23.96 -24.23 -16.34
CA GLU A 153 25.21 -24.23 -17.11
C GLU A 153 25.03 -24.81 -18.52
N GLU A 154 24.20 -25.84 -18.67
CA GLU A 154 23.91 -26.43 -19.99
C GLU A 154 23.07 -25.50 -20.89
N ILE A 155 22.34 -24.56 -20.30
CA ILE A 155 21.41 -23.67 -21.01
C ILE A 155 22.00 -22.27 -21.23
N ALA A 156 22.78 -21.79 -20.26
CA ALA A 156 23.34 -20.45 -20.29
C ALA A 156 24.49 -20.34 -21.30
N THR A 157 24.58 -19.21 -21.97
CA THR A 157 25.79 -18.81 -22.70
C THR A 157 26.78 -18.13 -21.79
N GLU A 158 26.32 -17.29 -20.86
CA GLU A 158 27.16 -16.67 -19.84
C GLU A 158 26.42 -16.57 -18.50
N ILE A 159 27.19 -16.74 -17.42
CA ILE A 159 26.75 -16.49 -16.04
C ILE A 159 27.74 -15.53 -15.41
N TYR A 160 27.26 -14.37 -14.95
CA TYR A 160 28.13 -13.38 -14.31
C TYR A 160 27.42 -12.61 -13.20
N ARG A 161 28.21 -12.04 -12.29
CA ARG A 161 27.69 -11.18 -11.22
C ARG A 161 27.56 -9.74 -11.70
N GLY A 162 26.50 -9.06 -11.28
CA GLY A 162 26.29 -7.63 -11.56
C GLY A 162 27.37 -6.74 -10.93
N SER A 163 27.32 -5.44 -11.21
CA SER A 163 28.26 -4.45 -10.68
C SER A 163 27.64 -3.63 -9.56
N GLY A 164 28.41 -3.29 -8.52
CA GLY A 164 27.92 -2.58 -7.34
C GLY A 164 27.41 -1.17 -7.67
N VAL A 165 26.12 -1.04 -8.02
CA VAL A 165 25.39 0.24 -8.05
C VAL A 165 24.98 0.58 -6.61
N THR A 166 25.47 1.71 -6.09
CA THR A 166 25.10 2.21 -4.76
C THR A 166 23.85 3.08 -4.85
N ASN A 167 23.10 3.18 -3.74
CA ASN A 167 21.93 4.07 -3.68
C ASN A 167 22.26 5.53 -3.99
N SER A 168 23.47 6.00 -3.67
CA SER A 168 23.95 7.36 -3.98
C SER A 168 24.14 7.64 -5.47
N GLN A 169 24.27 6.58 -6.30
CA GLN A 169 24.44 6.72 -7.74
C GLN A 169 23.10 6.71 -8.48
N ILE A 170 22.01 6.24 -7.85
CA ILE A 170 20.67 6.25 -8.43
C ILE A 170 20.22 7.69 -8.65
N GLY A 171 19.72 7.99 -9.86
CA GLY A 171 19.31 9.33 -10.28
C GLY A 171 20.45 10.21 -10.81
N SER A 172 21.69 9.70 -10.89
CA SER A 172 22.85 10.48 -11.37
C SER A 172 22.91 10.70 -12.89
N GLY A 173 22.01 10.07 -13.65
CA GLY A 173 21.94 10.16 -15.11
C GLY A 173 20.73 9.42 -15.66
N ASP A 174 20.71 9.21 -16.98
CA ASP A 174 19.53 8.70 -17.69
C ASP A 174 19.60 7.22 -18.11
N TYR A 175 20.71 6.53 -17.85
CA TYR A 175 20.89 5.16 -18.30
C TYR A 175 20.17 4.17 -17.39
N PRO A 176 19.35 3.25 -17.91
CA PRO A 176 18.54 2.33 -17.09
C PRO A 176 19.40 1.36 -16.27
N CYS A 177 19.00 1.12 -15.03
CA CYS A 177 19.59 0.12 -14.16
C CYS A 177 18.57 -0.56 -13.24
N THR A 178 18.91 -1.74 -12.76
CA THR A 178 18.11 -2.47 -11.77
C THR A 178 18.97 -2.92 -10.58
N THR A 179 18.34 -3.02 -9.41
CA THR A 179 18.95 -3.50 -8.17
C THR A 179 18.11 -4.64 -7.59
N PRO A 180 18.65 -5.47 -6.69
CA PRO A 180 17.87 -6.55 -6.06
C PRO A 180 16.53 -6.08 -5.47
N GLY A 181 16.51 -4.87 -4.89
CA GLY A 181 15.32 -4.30 -4.27
C GLY A 181 14.24 -3.88 -5.26
N SER A 182 14.59 -3.54 -6.51
CA SER A 182 13.59 -3.24 -7.55
C SER A 182 12.96 -4.49 -8.14
N ILE A 183 13.68 -5.61 -8.16
CA ILE A 183 13.21 -6.88 -8.74
C ILE A 183 12.21 -7.58 -7.80
N SER A 184 12.47 -7.53 -6.50
CA SER A 184 11.71 -8.31 -5.51
C SER A 184 10.37 -7.69 -5.08
N ASN A 185 9.89 -6.68 -5.82
CA ASN A 185 8.60 -6.04 -5.60
C ASN A 185 7.67 -6.35 -6.78
N ALA A 186 6.65 -7.16 -6.49
CA ALA A 186 5.64 -7.71 -7.39
C ALA A 186 5.95 -9.14 -7.85
N PHE A 187 4.89 -9.93 -7.98
CA PHE A 187 4.83 -11.32 -8.44
C PHE A 187 5.25 -11.46 -9.93
N SER A 188 6.31 -10.74 -10.31
CA SER A 188 6.70 -10.52 -11.69
C SER A 188 7.79 -11.52 -12.02
N VAL A 189 7.45 -12.55 -12.79
CA VAL A 189 8.44 -13.51 -13.33
C VAL A 189 9.32 -12.84 -14.41
N TRP A 190 8.93 -11.65 -14.87
CA TRP A 190 9.68 -10.82 -15.80
C TRP A 190 9.40 -9.31 -15.59
N PHE A 191 10.27 -8.46 -16.14
CA PHE A 191 10.09 -7.00 -16.20
C PHE A 191 10.62 -6.45 -17.53
N ASP A 192 10.05 -5.38 -18.05
CA ASP A 192 10.37 -4.79 -19.36
C ASP A 192 10.93 -3.35 -19.27
N CYS A 193 10.89 -2.74 -18.09
CA CYS A 193 11.45 -1.42 -17.83
C CYS A 193 12.23 -1.39 -16.50
N CYS A 194 13.31 -0.61 -16.49
CA CYS A 194 14.10 -0.39 -15.28
C CYS A 194 13.58 0.84 -14.54
N ASN A 195 13.28 0.68 -13.24
CA ASN A 195 12.76 1.77 -12.41
C ASN A 195 13.83 2.80 -12.00
N PHE A 196 15.10 2.45 -12.13
CA PHE A 196 16.21 3.32 -11.75
C PHE A 196 17.03 3.72 -12.97
N LYS A 197 17.63 4.90 -12.88
CA LYS A 197 18.53 5.45 -13.88
C LYS A 197 19.82 5.93 -13.22
N ILE A 198 20.94 5.83 -13.93
CA ILE A 198 22.28 6.19 -13.45
C ILE A 198 23.11 6.82 -14.57
N ASN A 199 24.23 7.41 -14.19
CA ASN A 199 25.32 7.72 -15.12
C ASN A 199 26.33 6.55 -15.14
N PRO A 200 26.48 5.81 -16.26
CA PRO A 200 27.39 4.67 -16.36
C PRO A 200 28.86 5.01 -16.05
N SER A 201 29.29 6.25 -16.32
CA SER A 201 30.66 6.71 -16.06
C SER A 201 31.04 6.71 -14.58
N LEU A 202 30.05 6.67 -13.68
CA LEU A 202 30.26 6.60 -12.23
C LEU A 202 30.39 5.16 -11.71
N ILE A 203 30.12 4.16 -12.56
CA ILE A 203 30.15 2.75 -12.19
C ILE A 203 31.49 2.16 -12.58
N LYS A 204 32.23 1.62 -11.60
CA LYS A 204 33.44 0.87 -11.85
C LYS A 204 33.07 -0.49 -12.45
N ASN A 205 33.49 -0.76 -13.68
CA ASN A 205 33.20 -1.99 -14.43
C ASN A 205 31.68 -2.31 -14.51
N PRO A 206 30.90 -1.50 -15.25
CA PRO A 206 29.47 -1.74 -15.40
C PRO A 206 29.20 -3.11 -16.03
N LYS A 207 28.16 -3.79 -15.52
CA LYS A 207 27.69 -5.08 -16.04
C LYS A 207 26.36 -4.86 -16.71
N TYR A 208 26.35 -5.02 -18.02
CA TYR A 208 25.20 -4.76 -18.84
C TYR A 208 24.41 -6.03 -19.10
N PHE A 209 23.10 -5.89 -19.24
CA PHE A 209 22.21 -6.94 -19.68
C PHE A 209 21.19 -6.39 -20.67
N GLU A 210 20.58 -7.31 -21.41
CA GLU A 210 19.62 -7.02 -22.48
C GLU A 210 18.49 -8.03 -22.47
N TYR A 211 17.57 -7.87 -23.43
CA TYR A 211 16.39 -8.72 -23.58
C TYR A 211 16.72 -10.21 -23.45
N GLY A 212 15.89 -10.94 -22.72
CA GLY A 212 16.04 -12.37 -22.44
C GLY A 212 16.98 -12.71 -21.28
N THR A 213 17.75 -11.75 -20.74
CA THR A 213 18.63 -12.04 -19.60
C THR A 213 17.82 -12.38 -18.35
N LEU A 214 18.16 -13.47 -17.66
CA LEU A 214 17.61 -13.82 -16.35
C LEU A 214 18.41 -13.16 -15.24
N LEU A 215 17.73 -12.55 -14.28
CA LEU A 215 18.34 -11.90 -13.12
C LEU A 215 17.92 -12.66 -11.85
N LEU A 216 18.90 -13.19 -11.13
CA LEU A 216 18.71 -13.92 -9.88
C LEU A 216 19.28 -13.11 -8.71
N VAL A 217 18.47 -12.85 -7.69
CA VAL A 217 18.91 -12.11 -6.51
C VAL A 217 19.82 -12.99 -5.64
N ALA A 218 21.10 -12.62 -5.57
CA ALA A 218 22.11 -13.35 -4.81
C ALA A 218 22.13 -12.97 -3.33
N ALA A 219 21.86 -11.71 -3.01
CA ALA A 219 21.82 -11.21 -1.64
C ALA A 219 20.83 -10.05 -1.49
N SER A 220 20.07 -10.06 -0.40
CA SER A 220 19.12 -9.00 -0.05
C SER A 220 19.07 -8.78 1.45
N GLN A 221 18.75 -7.54 1.86
CA GLN A 221 18.45 -7.22 3.25
C GLN A 221 17.08 -7.75 3.69
N VAL A 222 16.25 -8.17 2.74
CA VAL A 222 14.94 -8.78 2.99
C VAL A 222 15.04 -10.25 2.60
N MET A 223 14.98 -11.15 3.59
CA MET A 223 15.21 -12.59 3.41
C MET A 223 14.33 -13.22 2.32
N ARG A 224 13.07 -12.79 2.21
CA ARG A 224 12.11 -13.31 1.22
C ARG A 224 12.52 -13.03 -0.24
N CYS A 225 13.43 -12.09 -0.46
CA CYS A 225 13.84 -11.64 -1.79
C CYS A 225 15.08 -12.39 -2.31
N ILE A 226 15.73 -13.20 -1.48
CA ILE A 226 16.89 -14.00 -1.88
C ILE A 226 16.39 -15.14 -2.78
N ALA A 227 17.10 -15.39 -3.88
CA ALA A 227 16.75 -16.36 -4.92
C ALA A 227 15.48 -16.02 -5.72
N ASP A 228 14.93 -14.81 -5.61
CA ASP A 228 13.97 -14.30 -6.58
C ASP A 228 14.63 -14.24 -7.97
N CYS A 229 13.90 -14.70 -8.99
CA CYS A 229 14.36 -14.73 -10.37
C CYS A 229 13.36 -14.02 -11.27
N CYS A 230 13.87 -13.15 -12.16
CA CYS A 230 13.07 -12.45 -13.15
C CYS A 230 13.78 -12.40 -14.50
N ALA A 231 13.04 -12.59 -15.59
CA ALA A 231 13.54 -12.32 -16.94
C ALA A 231 13.43 -10.83 -17.29
N TYR A 232 14.44 -10.27 -17.94
CA TYR A 232 14.33 -8.93 -18.54
C TYR A 232 13.80 -9.03 -19.95
N LEU A 233 12.64 -8.41 -20.22
CA LEU A 233 11.98 -8.39 -21.53
C LEU A 233 11.91 -6.98 -22.13
N GLY A 234 12.78 -6.07 -21.67
CA GLY A 234 12.83 -4.70 -22.16
C GLY A 234 13.68 -4.54 -23.41
N LYS A 235 13.47 -3.41 -24.10
CA LYS A 235 14.19 -3.08 -25.35
C LYS A 235 15.53 -2.37 -25.12
N GLU A 236 15.73 -1.80 -23.94
CA GLU A 236 16.91 -1.00 -23.64
C GLU A 236 18.00 -1.86 -23.00
N LYS A 237 19.26 -1.59 -23.34
CA LYS A 237 20.38 -2.18 -22.60
C LYS A 237 20.45 -1.53 -21.22
N ALA A 238 20.55 -2.32 -20.17
CA ALA A 238 20.51 -1.85 -18.79
C ALA A 238 21.70 -2.34 -17.96
N ILE A 239 21.98 -1.68 -16.83
CA ILE A 239 23.06 -2.06 -15.90
C ILE A 239 22.49 -2.76 -14.67
N ALA A 240 23.11 -3.88 -14.29
CA ALA A 240 22.70 -4.64 -13.11
C ALA A 240 23.54 -4.29 -11.87
N GLY A 241 22.85 -4.14 -10.75
CA GLY A 241 23.41 -4.02 -9.41
C GLY A 241 24.18 -5.26 -8.92
N GLY A 242 25.05 -5.08 -7.92
CA GLY A 242 26.11 -6.05 -7.59
C GLY A 242 25.68 -7.33 -6.87
N ASN A 243 24.50 -7.36 -6.29
CA ASN A 243 24.00 -8.49 -5.52
C ASN A 243 23.02 -9.36 -6.32
N MET A 244 23.29 -9.51 -7.61
CA MET A 244 22.52 -10.33 -8.52
C MET A 244 23.45 -11.12 -9.44
N PHE A 245 23.03 -12.34 -9.79
CA PHE A 245 23.57 -13.09 -10.90
C PHE A 245 22.74 -12.82 -12.14
N LEU A 246 23.42 -12.78 -13.27
CA LEU A 246 22.84 -12.61 -14.58
C LEU A 246 23.13 -13.86 -15.40
N LEU A 247 22.11 -14.35 -16.09
CA LEU A 247 22.17 -15.50 -16.96
C LEU A 247 21.72 -15.08 -18.35
N THR A 248 22.59 -15.17 -19.34
CA THR A 248 22.22 -15.01 -20.75
C THR A 248 22.10 -16.38 -21.39
N HIS A 249 21.26 -16.51 -22.42
CA HIS A 249 21.05 -17.78 -23.12
C HIS A 249 20.62 -17.53 -24.57
N ASN A 250 20.78 -18.52 -25.44
CA ASN A 250 20.39 -18.43 -26.85
C ASN A 250 19.01 -19.03 -27.15
N GLN A 251 18.22 -19.34 -26.11
CA GLN A 251 16.91 -19.97 -26.26
C GLN A 251 15.75 -19.00 -26.58
N ASN A 252 16.02 -17.70 -26.74
CA ASN A 252 15.03 -16.71 -27.18
C ASN A 252 15.45 -16.09 -28.54
N PRO A 253 14.64 -16.24 -29.61
CA PRO A 253 14.85 -15.59 -30.91
C PRO A 253 14.49 -14.09 -30.91
#